data_AF-A0A1R3UPY4-F1
#
_entry.id   AF-A0A1R3UPY4-F1
#
_cell.length_a   1.000
_cell.length_b   1.000
_cell.length_c   1.000
_cell.angle_alpha   90.00
_cell.angle_beta   90.00
_cell.angle_gamma   90.00
#
_symmetry.space_group_name_H-M   'P 1'
#
loop_
_entity.id
_entity.type
_entity.pdbx_description
1 polymer ?
#
loop_
_entity_poly.entity_id
_entity_poly.type
_entity_poly.pdbx_seq_one_letter_code
_entity_poly.pdbx_strand_id
1 'polypeptide(L)'
;MSEQAAQASERAQVLDLELMALTRERDQHAQRAQAVEAEVQWLRLQIAAQGLHQLAAAPAPPPPATAGPPRRVEELLERITDRAAALSHLVFSLEEGPVHDLTLDRAKEAVWVGRAWEALQALEDWCRYREDHPEQACSLHAYLSRAPDGYRTIPLHRLSPTESENVRNDGRLAAQRMFPVPTQVDPCGRALMLAHIRLDTNYGICPRLYFLPDPTTQAVTVGYLGRHLTNARTS
;
A
#
# COMPACT_ATOMS: atom_id res chain seq x y z
N MET A 1 -17.18 -37.30 -32.48
CA MET A 1 -18.25 -36.91 -31.52
C MET A 1 -17.86 -37.04 -30.04
N SER A 2 -16.87 -37.85 -29.65
CA SER A 2 -16.54 -38.08 -28.23
C SER A 2 -15.76 -36.92 -27.55
N GLU A 3 -14.83 -36.29 -28.27
CA GLU A 3 -13.86 -35.36 -27.68
C GLU A 3 -14.44 -33.96 -27.42
N GLN A 4 -15.25 -33.44 -28.34
CA GLN A 4 -15.95 -32.16 -28.16
C GLN A 4 -16.97 -32.20 -27.01
N ALA A 5 -17.64 -33.34 -26.80
CA ALA A 5 -18.58 -33.52 -25.69
C ALA A 5 -17.85 -33.58 -24.34
N ALA A 6 -16.70 -34.25 -24.29
CA ALA A 6 -15.85 -34.27 -23.09
C ALA A 6 -15.32 -32.87 -22.75
N GLN A 7 -14.82 -32.13 -23.75
CA GLN A 7 -14.31 -30.77 -23.56
C GLN A 7 -15.42 -29.79 -23.12
N ALA A 8 -16.65 -29.96 -23.64
CA ALA A 8 -17.79 -29.17 -23.20
C ALA A 8 -18.20 -29.47 -21.75
N SER A 9 -18.16 -30.75 -21.34
CA SER A 9 -18.45 -31.18 -19.97
C SER A 9 -17.42 -30.64 -18.97
N GLU A 10 -16.13 -30.73 -19.31
CA GLU A 10 -15.04 -30.18 -18.49
C GLU A 10 -15.17 -28.66 -18.33
N ARG A 11 -15.46 -27.93 -19.42
CA ARG A 11 -15.70 -26.48 -19.36
C ARG A 11 -16.91 -26.13 -18.49
N ALA A 12 -17.98 -26.92 -18.54
CA ALA A 12 -19.16 -26.71 -17.70
C ALA A 12 -18.83 -26.92 -16.21
N GLN A 13 -18.02 -27.93 -15.87
CA GLN A 13 -17.56 -28.15 -14.49
C GLN A 13 -16.68 -27.00 -13.97
N VAL A 14 -15.77 -26.48 -14.81
CA VAL A 14 -14.95 -25.32 -14.44
C VAL A 14 -15.82 -24.09 -14.17
N LEU A 15 -16.78 -23.80 -15.06
CA LEU A 15 -17.70 -22.67 -14.88
C LEU A 15 -18.57 -22.79 -13.63
N ASP A 16 -19.02 -24.01 -13.29
CA ASP A 16 -19.80 -24.24 -12.07
C ASP A 16 -18.97 -23.98 -10.81
N LEU A 17 -17.71 -24.41 -10.80
CA LEU A 17 -16.76 -24.12 -9.71
C LEU A 17 -16.48 -22.62 -9.58
N GLU A 18 -16.29 -21.91 -10.70
CA GLU A 18 -16.12 -20.45 -10.71
C GLU A 18 -17.36 -19.73 -10.19
N LEU A 19 -18.56 -20.15 -10.61
CA LEU A 19 -19.83 -19.58 -10.13
C LEU A 19 -20.00 -19.79 -8.63
N MET A 20 -19.66 -20.97 -8.11
CA MET A 20 -19.68 -21.26 -6.69
C MET A 20 -18.67 -20.41 -5.90
N ALA A 21 -17.50 -20.12 -6.46
CA ALA A 21 -16.49 -19.25 -5.84
C ALA A 21 -16.97 -17.79 -5.79
N LEU A 22 -17.48 -17.28 -6.91
CA LEU A 22 -18.04 -15.93 -7.01
C LEU A 22 -19.26 -15.72 -6.10
N THR A 23 -20.12 -16.73 -5.99
CA THR A 23 -21.27 -16.70 -5.08
C THR A 23 -20.81 -16.59 -3.62
N ARG A 24 -19.80 -17.39 -3.24
CA ARG A 24 -19.20 -17.30 -1.90
C ARG A 24 -18.57 -15.95 -1.61
N GLU A 25 -17.82 -15.39 -2.56
CA GLU A 25 -17.21 -14.07 -2.43
C GLU A 25 -18.27 -12.98 -2.26
N ARG A 26 -19.33 -13.00 -3.09
CA ARG A 26 -20.48 -12.09 -2.96
C ARG A 26 -21.13 -12.20 -1.58
N ASP A 27 -21.39 -13.42 -1.11
CA ASP A 27 -22.05 -13.63 0.18
C ASP A 27 -21.18 -13.16 1.35
N GLN A 28 -19.85 -13.33 1.26
CA GLN A 28 -18.89 -12.77 2.23
C GLN A 28 -18.91 -11.23 2.22
N HIS A 29 -18.92 -10.60 1.04
CA HIS A 29 -19.04 -9.16 0.92
C HIS A 29 -20.38 -8.65 1.49
N ALA A 30 -21.48 -9.34 1.24
CA ALA A 30 -22.79 -9.01 1.77
C ALA A 30 -22.83 -9.12 3.31
N GLN A 31 -22.27 -10.20 3.88
CA GLN A 31 -22.15 -10.36 5.33
C GLN A 31 -21.31 -9.25 5.95
N ARG A 32 -20.19 -8.87 5.32
CA ARG A 32 -19.35 -7.78 5.81
C ARG A 32 -20.05 -6.43 5.74
N ALA A 33 -20.80 -6.17 4.67
CA ALA A 33 -21.62 -4.97 4.55
C ALA A 33 -22.68 -4.91 5.66
N GLN A 34 -23.40 -6.01 5.89
CA GLN A 34 -24.40 -6.10 6.96
C GLN A 34 -23.79 -5.89 8.35
N ALA A 35 -22.60 -6.43 8.61
CA ALA A 35 -21.90 -6.23 9.88
C ALA A 35 -21.52 -4.75 10.11
N VAL A 36 -20.99 -4.09 9.08
CA VAL A 36 -20.67 -2.65 9.14
C VAL A 36 -21.94 -1.81 9.31
N GLU A 37 -23.03 -2.15 8.63
CA GLU A 37 -24.32 -1.47 8.80
C GLU A 37 -24.84 -1.59 10.23
N ALA A 38 -24.75 -2.78 10.83
CA ALA A 38 -25.13 -3.02 12.22
C ALA A 38 -24.25 -2.22 13.20
N GLU A 39 -22.94 -2.18 12.96
CA GLU A 39 -22.00 -1.38 13.78
C GLU A 39 -22.28 0.12 13.68
N VAL A 40 -22.52 0.64 12.46
CA VAL A 40 -22.91 2.04 12.24
C VAL A 40 -24.23 2.37 12.95
N GLN A 41 -25.21 1.46 12.89
CA GLN A 41 -26.47 1.64 13.60
C GLN A 41 -26.25 1.65 15.12
N TRP A 42 -25.43 0.74 15.65
CA TRP A 42 -25.08 0.71 17.06
C TRP A 42 -24.39 2.00 17.49
N LEU A 43 -23.39 2.50 16.74
CA LEU A 43 -22.70 3.76 17.02
C LEU A 43 -23.66 4.96 16.99
N ARG A 44 -24.59 5.03 16.02
CA ARG A 44 -25.61 6.08 15.97
C ARG A 44 -26.52 6.07 17.20
N LEU A 45 -26.90 4.88 17.68
CA LEU A 45 -27.68 4.76 18.92
C LEU A 45 -26.88 5.24 20.13
N GLN A 46 -25.58 4.93 20.22
CA GLN A 46 -24.71 5.43 21.29
C GLN A 46 -24.58 6.97 21.26
N ILE A 47 -24.36 7.56 20.08
CA ILE A 47 -24.29 9.02 19.89
C ILE A 47 -25.60 9.69 20.29
N ALA A 48 -26.75 9.11 19.90
CA ALA A 48 -28.06 9.61 20.31
C ALA A 48 -28.28 9.52 21.82
N ALA A 49 -27.80 8.46 22.48
CA ALA A 49 -27.87 8.32 23.93
C ALA A 49 -27.05 9.39 24.69
N GLN A 50 -26.05 9.99 24.04
CA GLN A 50 -25.31 11.15 24.56
C GLN A 50 -26.01 12.50 24.29
N GLY A 51 -27.26 12.50 23.80
CA GLY A 51 -28.03 13.70 23.47
C GLY A 51 -27.68 14.34 22.13
N LEU A 52 -26.74 13.77 21.36
CA LEU A 52 -26.29 14.26 20.05
C LEU A 52 -27.20 13.77 18.92
N HIS A 53 -28.52 13.91 19.08
CA HIS A 53 -29.52 13.35 18.16
C HIS A 53 -29.38 13.83 16.72
N GLN A 54 -29.03 15.11 16.52
CA GLN A 54 -28.81 15.67 15.17
C GLN A 54 -27.63 15.02 14.46
N LEU A 55 -26.53 14.77 15.18
CA LEU A 55 -25.36 14.09 14.63
C LEU A 55 -25.66 12.62 14.32
N ALA A 56 -26.39 11.92 15.20
CA ALA A 56 -26.79 10.54 14.98
C ALA A 56 -27.70 10.35 13.75
N ALA A 57 -28.60 11.31 13.51
CA ALA A 57 -29.54 11.28 12.39
C ALA A 57 -28.94 11.77 11.07
N ALA A 58 -27.83 12.52 11.11
CA ALA A 58 -27.21 13.05 9.91
C ALA A 58 -26.72 11.90 8.99
N PRO A 59 -27.01 11.95 7.67
CA PRO A 59 -26.33 11.08 6.73
C PRO A 59 -24.84 11.42 6.74
N ALA A 60 -23.99 10.40 6.64
CA ALA A 60 -22.59 10.66 6.40
C ALA A 60 -22.46 11.47 5.09
N PRO A 61 -21.66 12.55 5.06
CA PRO A 61 -21.38 13.22 3.80
C PRO A 61 -20.78 12.21 2.83
N PRO A 62 -21.08 12.30 1.53
CA PRO A 62 -20.45 11.43 0.56
C PRO A 62 -18.93 11.56 0.72
N PRO A 63 -18.18 10.45 0.67
CA PRO A 63 -16.74 10.53 0.72
C PRO A 63 -16.29 11.45 -0.43
N PRO A 64 -15.31 12.34 -0.22
CA PRO A 64 -14.81 13.18 -1.29
C PRO A 64 -14.38 12.31 -2.48
N ALA A 65 -14.45 12.84 -3.70
CA ALA A 65 -14.09 12.07 -4.90
C ALA A 65 -12.66 11.50 -4.83
N THR A 66 -11.79 12.11 -4.02
CA THR A 66 -10.41 11.71 -3.70
C THR A 66 -10.29 10.69 -2.57
N ALA A 67 -11.39 10.24 -1.94
CA ALA A 67 -11.35 9.33 -0.80
C ALA A 67 -10.88 7.91 -1.17
N GLY A 68 -11.11 7.49 -2.41
CA GLY A 68 -10.62 6.21 -2.92
C GLY A 68 -9.11 6.23 -3.16
N PRO A 69 -8.45 5.06 -3.28
CA PRO A 69 -7.06 5.01 -3.72
C PRO A 69 -6.92 5.62 -5.12
N PRO A 70 -5.80 6.31 -5.41
CA PRO A 70 -5.54 6.79 -6.75
C PRO A 70 -5.52 5.61 -7.73
N ARG A 71 -5.92 5.88 -8.98
CA ARG A 71 -5.97 4.86 -10.04
C ARG A 71 -5.01 5.14 -11.19
N ARG A 72 -4.43 6.33 -11.20
CA ARG A 72 -3.46 6.77 -12.21
C ARG A 72 -2.22 7.35 -11.57
N VAL A 73 -1.11 7.29 -12.29
CA VAL A 73 0.15 7.85 -11.81
C VAL A 73 0.03 9.34 -11.51
N GLU A 74 -0.66 10.09 -12.37
CA GLU A 74 -0.82 11.54 -12.20
C GLU A 74 -1.57 11.85 -10.89
N GLU A 75 -2.63 11.10 -10.61
CA GLU A 75 -3.41 11.25 -9.37
C GLU A 75 -2.59 10.90 -8.13
N LEU A 76 -1.70 9.90 -8.22
CA LEU A 76 -0.78 9.57 -7.13
C LEU A 76 0.23 10.70 -6.89
N LEU A 77 0.85 11.21 -7.96
CA LEU A 77 1.83 12.30 -7.89
C LEU A 77 1.21 13.57 -7.33
N GLU A 78 0.00 13.93 -7.77
CA GLU A 78 -0.77 15.05 -7.22
C GLU A 78 -0.97 14.88 -5.70
N ARG A 79 -1.39 13.70 -5.25
CA ARG A 79 -1.65 13.44 -3.83
C ARG A 79 -0.40 13.40 -2.95
N ILE A 80 0.76 12.98 -3.45
CA ILE A 80 1.99 12.98 -2.64
C ILE A 80 2.72 14.33 -2.68
N THR A 81 2.44 15.17 -3.68
CA THR A 81 3.03 16.51 -3.83
C THR A 81 2.18 17.58 -3.13
N ASP A 82 0.88 17.36 -3.03
CA ASP A 82 -0.02 18.25 -2.29
C ASP A 82 0.29 18.19 -0.79
N ARG A 83 0.78 19.32 -0.23
CA ARG A 83 1.08 19.46 1.20
C ARG A 83 -0.16 19.39 2.09
N ALA A 84 -1.36 19.45 1.53
CA ALA A 84 -2.61 19.21 2.25
C ALA A 84 -2.92 17.70 2.41
N ALA A 85 -2.14 16.81 1.80
CA ALA A 85 -2.32 15.37 1.94
C ALA A 85 -2.07 14.90 3.37
N ALA A 86 -2.88 13.93 3.83
CA ALA A 86 -2.83 13.34 5.16
C ALA A 86 -1.62 12.41 5.40
N LEU A 87 -0.48 12.69 4.76
CA LEU A 87 0.78 11.93 4.85
C LEU A 87 1.87 12.79 5.50
N SER A 88 1.58 13.34 6.68
CA SER A 88 2.42 14.35 7.34
C SER A 88 3.73 13.80 7.90
N HIS A 89 3.81 12.49 8.14
CA HIS A 89 5.03 11.83 8.62
C HIS A 89 5.92 11.32 7.48
N LEU A 90 5.49 11.50 6.22
CA LEU A 90 6.24 11.09 5.05
C LEU A 90 6.95 12.28 4.40
N VAL A 91 8.22 12.07 4.09
CA VAL A 91 9.01 13.02 3.31
C VAL A 91 9.27 12.42 1.93
N PHE A 92 8.76 13.06 0.88
CA PHE A 92 8.94 12.60 -0.49
C PHE A 92 10.20 13.24 -1.09
N SER A 93 11.18 12.41 -1.45
CA SER A 93 12.40 12.81 -2.15
C SER A 93 12.62 12.02 -3.44
N LEU A 94 11.58 11.31 -3.88
CA LEU A 94 11.56 10.53 -5.10
C LEU A 94 11.54 11.40 -6.36
N GLU A 95 12.01 10.83 -7.46
CA GLU A 95 11.94 11.43 -8.80
C GLU A 95 10.67 10.95 -9.52
N GLU A 96 9.99 11.83 -10.26
CA GLU A 96 8.73 11.49 -10.96
C GLU A 96 8.93 10.49 -12.12
N GLY A 97 10.09 10.53 -12.79
CA GLY A 97 10.40 9.66 -13.94
C GLY A 97 10.20 8.17 -13.65
N PRO A 98 10.86 7.60 -12.63
CA PRO A 98 10.61 6.22 -12.19
C PRO A 98 9.16 5.92 -11.81
N VAL A 99 8.38 6.90 -11.32
CA VAL A 99 6.96 6.70 -11.01
C VAL A 99 6.15 6.55 -12.30
N HIS A 100 6.45 7.35 -13.33
CA HIS A 100 5.81 7.23 -14.65
C HIS A 100 6.04 5.88 -15.33
N ASP A 101 7.10 5.14 -14.98
CA ASP A 101 7.30 3.78 -15.48
C ASP A 101 6.17 2.81 -15.07
N LEU A 102 5.37 3.15 -14.06
CA LEU A 102 4.17 2.40 -13.70
C LEU A 102 3.12 2.39 -14.83
N THR A 103 3.15 3.38 -15.73
CA THR A 103 2.24 3.48 -16.88
C THR A 103 2.63 2.54 -18.04
N LEU A 104 3.83 1.94 -18.00
CA LEU A 104 4.33 1.04 -19.05
C LEU A 104 3.47 -0.23 -19.19
N ASP A 105 2.75 -0.63 -18.14
CA ASP A 105 1.71 -1.66 -18.21
C ASP A 105 0.37 -1.06 -17.80
N ARG A 106 -0.36 -0.53 -18.79
CA ARG A 106 -1.67 0.12 -18.58
C ARG A 106 -2.71 -0.78 -17.94
N ALA A 107 -2.61 -2.10 -18.09
CA ALA A 107 -3.55 -3.04 -17.48
C ALA A 107 -3.31 -3.17 -15.97
N LYS A 108 -2.09 -2.90 -15.51
CA LYS A 108 -1.68 -3.01 -14.10
C LYS A 108 -1.50 -1.66 -13.40
N GLU A 109 -1.50 -0.54 -14.13
CA GLU A 109 -1.29 0.81 -13.57
C GLU A 109 -2.16 1.05 -12.33
N ALA A 110 -3.48 0.90 -12.44
CA ALA A 110 -4.40 1.15 -11.32
C ALA A 110 -4.13 0.24 -10.10
N VAL A 111 -3.71 -1.00 -10.35
CA VAL A 111 -3.35 -1.95 -9.28
C VAL A 111 -2.07 -1.51 -8.60
N TRP A 112 -1.03 -1.15 -9.37
CA TRP A 112 0.25 -0.74 -8.80
C TRP A 112 0.15 0.59 -8.06
N VAL A 113 -0.59 1.55 -8.62
CA VAL A 113 -0.85 2.85 -7.99
C VAL A 113 -1.65 2.67 -6.70
N GLY A 114 -2.72 1.88 -6.72
CA GLY A 114 -3.49 1.58 -5.50
C GLY A 114 -2.63 0.91 -4.42
N ARG A 115 -1.79 -0.05 -4.82
CA ARG A 115 -0.84 -0.73 -3.90
C ARG A 115 0.26 0.20 -3.37
N ALA A 116 0.72 1.15 -4.17
CA ALA A 116 1.67 2.18 -3.73
C ALA A 116 1.01 3.07 -2.67
N TRP A 117 -0.22 3.50 -2.92
CA TRP A 117 -1.00 4.31 -1.99
C TRP A 117 -1.25 3.60 -0.65
N GLU A 118 -1.66 2.32 -0.68
CA GLU A 118 -1.79 1.50 0.53
C GLU A 118 -0.48 1.42 1.32
N ALA A 119 0.66 1.26 0.62
CA ALA A 119 1.97 1.19 1.25
C ALA A 119 2.34 2.52 1.92
N LEU A 120 2.08 3.66 1.27
CA LEU A 120 2.28 4.98 1.84
C LEU A 120 1.39 5.20 3.07
N GLN A 121 0.11 4.84 2.99
CA GLN A 121 -0.81 4.94 4.12
C GLN A 121 -0.38 4.04 5.30
N ALA A 122 0.17 2.85 5.04
CA ALA A 122 0.68 1.98 6.10
C ALA A 122 1.98 2.51 6.73
N LEU A 123 2.85 3.20 5.97
CA LEU A 123 4.03 3.87 6.51
C LEU A 123 3.61 5.07 7.39
N GLU A 124 2.65 5.86 6.93
CA GLU A 124 2.08 6.98 7.71
C GLU A 124 1.48 6.49 9.02
N ASP A 125 0.64 5.45 8.98
CA ASP A 125 0.02 4.89 10.18
C ASP A 125 1.04 4.18 11.09
N TRP A 126 2.15 3.67 10.55
CA TRP A 126 3.26 3.16 11.36
C TRP A 126 3.98 4.29 12.11
N CYS A 127 4.19 5.44 11.47
CA CYS A 127 4.71 6.64 12.15
C CYS A 127 3.73 7.09 13.24
N ARG A 128 2.45 7.25 12.91
CA ARG A 128 1.41 7.59 13.89
C ARG A 128 1.39 6.62 15.07
N TYR A 129 1.47 5.31 14.81
CA TYR A 129 1.50 4.30 15.86
C TYR A 129 2.67 4.49 16.84
N ARG A 130 3.85 4.88 16.34
CA ARG A 130 5.03 5.15 17.17
C ARG A 130 4.89 6.42 18.01
N GLU A 131 4.11 7.39 17.54
CA GLU A 131 3.80 8.61 18.27
C GLU A 131 2.72 8.37 19.34
N ASP A 132 1.66 7.66 19.00
CA ASP A 132 0.54 7.33 19.89
C ASP A 132 0.97 6.33 20.99
N HIS A 133 1.98 5.49 20.72
CA HIS A 133 2.47 4.44 21.61
C HIS A 133 4.00 4.44 21.72
N PRO A 134 4.62 5.50 22.28
CA PRO A 134 6.09 5.64 22.32
C PRO A 134 6.78 4.50 23.09
N GLU A 135 6.11 3.93 24.10
CA GLU A 135 6.60 2.78 24.88
C GLU A 135 6.56 1.44 24.12
N GLN A 136 5.85 1.40 22.98
CA GLN A 136 5.70 0.22 22.12
C GLN A 136 6.32 0.43 20.74
N ALA A 137 7.20 1.42 20.60
CA ALA A 137 7.93 1.68 19.37
C ALA A 137 8.60 0.39 18.86
N CYS A 138 8.30 0.02 17.62
CA CYS A 138 8.78 -1.22 17.03
C CYS A 138 9.13 -1.03 15.54
N SER A 139 9.86 -2.00 14.99
CA SER A 139 10.17 -2.01 13.57
C SER A 139 8.91 -2.17 12.73
N LEU A 140 8.94 -1.70 11.48
CA LEU A 140 7.82 -1.87 10.55
C LEU A 140 7.40 -3.35 10.41
N HIS A 141 8.37 -4.27 10.44
CA HIS A 141 8.07 -5.71 10.42
C HIS A 141 7.21 -6.14 11.61
N ALA A 142 7.58 -5.73 12.83
CA ALA A 142 6.82 -6.07 14.04
C ALA A 142 5.42 -5.44 14.02
N TYR A 143 5.32 -4.19 13.59
CA TYR A 143 4.05 -3.49 13.39
C TYR A 143 3.13 -4.22 12.41
N LEU A 144 3.63 -4.55 11.21
CA LEU A 144 2.85 -5.27 10.19
C LEU A 144 2.48 -6.69 10.62
N SER A 145 3.30 -7.33 11.46
CA SER A 145 2.99 -8.66 12.00
C SER A 145 1.88 -8.62 13.05
N ARG A 146 1.81 -7.54 13.83
CA ARG A 146 0.79 -7.34 14.87
C ARG A 146 -0.55 -6.88 14.29
N ALA A 147 -0.51 -6.03 13.26
CA ALA A 147 -1.68 -5.39 12.66
C ALA A 147 -2.62 -4.75 13.71
N PRO A 148 -2.16 -3.71 14.43
CA PRO A 148 -2.94 -3.11 15.50
C PRO A 148 -4.23 -2.47 14.99
N ASP A 149 -5.32 -2.65 15.73
CA ASP A 149 -6.64 -2.09 15.42
C ASP A 149 -6.57 -0.56 15.33
N GLY A 150 -7.30 0.00 14.36
CA GLY A 150 -7.31 1.44 14.10
C GLY A 150 -6.13 1.95 13.27
N TYR A 151 -5.22 1.08 12.84
CA TYR A 151 -4.10 1.44 11.97
C TYR A 151 -4.07 0.59 10.69
N ARG A 152 -3.69 1.23 9.58
CA ARG A 152 -3.61 0.62 8.26
C ARG A 152 -2.34 -0.20 8.12
N THR A 153 -2.45 -1.38 7.54
CA THR A 153 -1.30 -2.25 7.26
C THR A 153 -1.33 -2.75 5.82
N ILE A 154 -0.20 -3.29 5.38
CA ILE A 154 -0.10 -4.09 4.16
C ILE A 154 0.29 -5.53 4.52
N PRO A 155 0.01 -6.52 3.66
CA PRO A 155 0.48 -7.88 3.87
C PRO A 155 1.98 -7.95 4.13
N LEU A 156 2.39 -8.60 5.23
CA LEU A 156 3.78 -8.66 5.68
C LEU A 156 4.75 -9.13 4.58
N HIS A 157 4.33 -10.09 3.75
CA HIS A 157 5.16 -10.60 2.66
C HIS A 157 5.52 -9.53 1.61
N ARG A 158 4.83 -8.39 1.52
CA ARG A 158 5.22 -7.31 0.61
C ARG A 158 6.44 -6.55 1.11
N LEU A 159 6.70 -6.52 2.42
CA LEU A 159 7.88 -5.90 2.99
C LEU A 159 9.13 -6.75 2.74
N SER A 160 10.19 -6.12 2.23
CA SER A 160 11.55 -6.62 2.27
C SER A 160 12.37 -5.69 3.18
N PRO A 161 12.77 -6.12 4.38
CA PRO A 161 13.50 -5.26 5.33
C PRO A 161 14.93 -4.92 4.86
N THR A 162 15.47 -5.68 3.92
CA THR A 162 16.77 -5.41 3.28
C THR A 162 16.78 -5.97 1.86
N GLU A 163 17.71 -5.47 1.05
CA GLU A 163 18.13 -6.08 -0.21
C GLU A 163 18.97 -7.34 0.00
N SER A 164 19.07 -8.16 -1.05
CA SER A 164 19.88 -9.39 -1.04
C SER A 164 21.36 -9.13 -0.76
N GLU A 165 22.06 -10.11 -0.19
CA GLU A 165 23.50 -10.02 0.09
C GLU A 165 24.33 -9.67 -1.15
N ASN A 166 24.02 -10.27 -2.31
CA ASN A 166 24.70 -9.95 -3.57
C ASN A 166 24.54 -8.48 -3.98
N VAL A 167 23.35 -7.89 -3.82
CA VAL A 167 23.12 -6.47 -4.14
C VAL A 167 23.88 -5.57 -3.17
N ARG A 168 23.94 -5.95 -1.88
CA ARG A 168 24.64 -5.17 -0.85
C ARG A 168 26.16 -5.19 -1.03
N ASN A 169 26.71 -6.33 -1.44
CA ASN A 169 28.16 -6.52 -1.58
C ASN A 169 28.71 -6.07 -2.94
N ASP A 170 27.85 -5.83 -3.94
CA ASP A 170 28.23 -5.27 -5.24
C ASP A 170 28.03 -3.74 -5.23
N GLY A 171 29.13 -2.98 -5.23
CA GLY A 171 29.10 -1.52 -5.18
C GLY A 171 28.31 -0.86 -6.32
N ARG A 172 28.25 -1.48 -7.51
CA ARG A 172 27.45 -0.97 -8.63
C ARG A 172 25.96 -1.17 -8.37
N LEU A 173 25.56 -2.32 -7.83
CA LEU A 173 24.16 -2.61 -7.51
C LEU A 173 23.69 -1.80 -6.29
N ALA A 174 24.53 -1.65 -5.27
CA ALA A 174 24.28 -0.80 -4.12
C ALA A 174 24.15 0.68 -4.51
N ALA A 175 24.97 1.17 -5.45
CA ALA A 175 24.88 2.55 -5.94
C ALA A 175 23.51 2.89 -6.57
N GLN A 176 22.82 1.91 -7.17
CA GLN A 176 21.45 2.12 -7.67
C GLN A 176 20.41 2.34 -6.56
N ARG A 177 20.73 1.97 -5.31
CA ARG A 177 19.89 2.17 -4.11
C ARG A 177 20.29 3.42 -3.31
N MET A 178 21.19 4.24 -3.84
CA MET A 178 21.45 5.56 -3.30
C MET A 178 20.39 6.51 -3.84
N PHE A 179 19.49 7.00 -2.99
CA PHE A 179 18.42 7.91 -3.41
C PHE A 179 18.58 9.30 -2.78
N PRO A 180 18.04 10.36 -3.39
CA PRO A 180 18.02 11.69 -2.79
C PRO A 180 17.31 11.66 -1.43
N VAL A 181 17.82 12.43 -0.47
CA VAL A 181 17.18 12.69 0.82
C VAL A 181 17.38 14.16 1.21
N PRO A 182 16.52 14.74 2.06
CA PRO A 182 16.79 16.07 2.63
C PRO A 182 18.15 16.10 3.36
N THR A 183 18.82 17.24 3.33
CA THR A 183 20.14 17.40 3.98
C THR A 183 20.08 17.29 5.50
N GLN A 184 18.89 17.43 6.09
CA GLN A 184 18.63 17.16 7.50
C GLN A 184 18.72 15.67 7.84
N VAL A 185 18.42 14.79 6.87
CA VAL A 185 18.50 13.32 7.02
C VAL A 185 19.94 12.84 6.80
N ASP A 186 20.57 13.26 5.70
CA ASP A 186 21.99 13.02 5.44
C ASP A 186 22.63 14.28 4.81
N PRO A 187 23.72 14.83 5.38
CA PRO A 187 24.37 16.03 4.84
C PRO A 187 24.83 15.94 3.38
N CYS A 188 25.09 14.74 2.85
CA CYS A 188 25.46 14.57 1.44
C CYS A 188 24.26 14.63 0.48
N GLY A 189 23.03 14.69 1.01
CA GLY A 189 21.79 14.77 0.24
C GLY A 189 21.39 13.45 -0.43
N ARG A 190 22.06 12.34 -0.10
CA ARG A 190 21.71 10.99 -0.59
C ARG A 190 21.88 9.96 0.52
N ALA A 191 21.04 8.93 0.52
CA ALA A 191 21.17 7.83 1.47
C ALA A 191 20.97 6.48 0.80
N LEU A 192 21.64 5.45 1.32
CA LEU A 192 21.44 4.07 0.90
C LEU A 192 20.12 3.54 1.48
N MET A 193 19.18 3.16 0.62
CA MET A 193 17.91 2.57 1.06
C MET A 193 17.82 1.11 0.63
N LEU A 194 17.83 0.19 1.60
CA LEU A 194 17.75 -1.26 1.34
C LEU A 194 16.37 -1.83 1.64
N ALA A 195 15.64 -1.22 2.57
CA ALA A 195 14.28 -1.59 2.88
C ALA A 195 13.34 -1.14 1.75
N HIS A 196 12.46 -2.04 1.33
CA HIS A 196 11.51 -1.74 0.27
C HIS A 196 10.22 -2.55 0.37
N ILE A 197 9.16 -2.04 -0.23
CA ILE A 197 7.86 -2.70 -0.34
C ILE A 197 7.66 -3.12 -1.80
N ARG A 198 7.33 -4.39 -1.99
CA ARG A 198 6.98 -4.98 -3.29
C ARG A 198 5.54 -4.63 -3.64
N LEU A 199 5.33 -4.04 -4.81
CA LEU A 199 3.99 -3.71 -5.32
C LEU A 199 3.47 -4.78 -6.27
N ASP A 200 4.38 -5.50 -6.93
CA ASP A 200 4.08 -6.70 -7.71
C ASP A 200 5.28 -7.65 -7.64
N THR A 201 5.00 -8.94 -7.81
CA THR A 201 5.99 -10.02 -7.88
C THR A 201 5.83 -10.86 -9.14
N ASN A 202 4.79 -10.60 -9.94
CA ASN A 202 4.45 -11.36 -11.12
C ASN A 202 5.24 -10.88 -12.34
N TYR A 203 5.42 -11.77 -13.31
CA TYR A 203 6.21 -11.57 -14.54
C TYR A 203 6.06 -10.17 -15.18
N GLY A 204 7.17 -9.64 -15.70
CA GLY A 204 7.24 -8.32 -16.31
C GLY A 204 7.78 -7.26 -15.35
N ILE A 205 7.16 -6.07 -15.36
CA ILE A 205 7.54 -4.98 -14.46
C ILE A 205 7.05 -5.33 -13.05
N CYS A 206 7.97 -5.32 -12.08
CA CYS A 206 7.69 -5.57 -10.66
C CYS A 206 8.02 -4.31 -9.85
N PRO A 207 7.10 -3.35 -9.70
CA PRO A 207 7.44 -2.10 -9.04
C PRO A 207 7.74 -2.27 -7.55
N ARG A 208 8.59 -1.39 -7.04
CA ARG A 208 9.03 -1.34 -5.64
C ARG A 208 9.03 0.09 -5.13
N LEU A 209 8.75 0.23 -3.83
CA LEU A 209 8.83 1.48 -3.08
C LEU A 209 9.96 1.35 -2.06
N TYR A 210 11.01 2.18 -2.18
CA TYR A 210 12.10 2.24 -1.20
C TYR A 210 11.88 3.39 -0.25
N PHE A 211 12.21 3.15 1.02
CA PHE A 211 12.02 4.11 2.08
C PHE A 211 13.13 4.02 3.13
N LEU A 212 13.28 5.09 3.90
CA LEU A 212 14.26 5.23 4.97
C LEU A 212 13.59 5.88 6.19
N PRO A 213 13.38 5.13 7.29
CA PRO A 213 12.95 5.70 8.55
C PRO A 213 14.04 6.61 9.15
N ASP A 214 13.67 7.81 9.56
CA ASP A 214 14.54 8.71 10.30
C ASP A 214 14.59 8.27 11.78
N PRO A 215 15.77 7.96 12.33
CA PRO A 215 15.90 7.56 13.73
C PRO A 215 15.61 8.70 14.72
N THR A 216 15.61 9.95 14.28
CA THR A 216 15.51 11.15 15.11
C THR A 216 14.11 11.76 15.11
N THR A 217 13.51 11.94 13.93
CA THR A 217 12.23 12.67 13.77
C THR A 217 11.00 11.78 13.70
N GLN A 218 11.18 10.45 13.79
CA GLN A 218 10.19 9.41 13.51
C GLN A 218 9.61 9.39 12.08
N ALA A 219 9.84 10.43 11.27
CA ALA A 219 9.42 10.52 9.89
C ALA A 219 10.03 9.41 9.01
N VAL A 220 9.41 9.17 7.86
CA VAL A 220 9.92 8.22 6.87
C VAL A 220 10.15 8.95 5.55
N THR A 221 11.38 8.86 5.05
CA THR A 221 11.72 9.39 3.72
C THR A 221 11.40 8.33 2.67
N VAL A 222 10.59 8.68 1.66
CA VAL A 222 10.31 7.84 0.49
C VAL A 222 11.19 8.32 -0.67
N GLY A 223 12.24 7.56 -0.96
CA GLY A 223 13.28 7.95 -1.93
C GLY A 223 13.09 7.39 -3.33
N TYR A 224 12.27 6.34 -3.50
CA TYR A 224 12.02 5.75 -4.82
C TYR A 224 10.69 5.04 -4.89
N LEU A 225 9.98 5.23 -6.00
CA LEU A 225 8.85 4.43 -6.41
C LEU A 225 8.98 4.21 -7.92
N GLY A 226 9.06 2.95 -8.34
CA GLY A 226 9.23 2.65 -9.76
C GLY A 226 9.54 1.19 -10.00
N ARG A 227 10.05 0.87 -11.20
CA ARG A 227 10.38 -0.51 -11.60
C ARG A 227 11.40 -1.13 -10.65
N HIS A 228 11.48 -2.46 -10.69
CA HIS A 228 12.59 -3.15 -10.04
C HIS A 228 13.93 -2.63 -10.58
N LEU A 229 14.80 -2.22 -9.67
CA LEU A 229 16.20 -1.95 -9.99
C LEU A 229 16.91 -3.25 -10.38
N THR A 230 18.00 -3.12 -11.14
CA THR A 230 18.78 -4.27 -11.59
C THR A 230 19.28 -5.07 -10.38
N ASN A 231 19.24 -6.39 -10.49
CA ASN A 231 19.93 -7.30 -9.57
C ASN A 231 20.85 -8.25 -10.37
N ALA A 232 21.58 -9.11 -9.66
CA ALA A 232 22.52 -10.05 -10.28
C ALA A 232 21.88 -11.05 -11.26
N ARG A 233 20.55 -11.20 -11.27
CA ARG A 233 19.82 -12.13 -12.16
C ARG A 233 19.17 -11.45 -13.36
N THR A 234 19.10 -10.13 -13.38
CA THR A 234 18.44 -9.34 -14.44
C THR A 234 19.37 -8.28 -15.05
N SER A 235 20.69 -8.49 -14.96
CA SER A 235 21.69 -7.71 -15.70
C SER A 235 21.83 -8.23 -17.12
#